data_AF-A0A6G1RQJ5-F1
#
_entry.id   AF-A0A6G1RQJ5-F1
#
_cell.length_a   1.000
_cell.length_b   1.000
_cell.length_c   1.000
_cell.angle_alpha   90.00
_cell.angle_beta   90.00
_cell.angle_gamma   90.00
#
_symmetry.space_group_name_H-M   'P 1'
#
loop_
_entity.id
_entity.type
_entity.pdbx_description
1 polymer ?
#
loop_
_entity_poly.entity_id
_entity_poly.type
_entity_poly.pdbx_seq_one_letter_code
_entity_poly.pdbx_strand_id
1 'polypeptide(L)'
;MSELDQLRQEAEQLKNQIRDARKACADATLAQITANIDPVGRIQMRTRRTLRGHLAKIYAMHWGTDSRLLVSASQDGKLIIWDSYTTNKVRPTVVLLGNASVKTKEATIMAALLS
;
A
#
# COMPACT_ATOMS: atom_id res chain seq x y z
N MET A 1 -9.94 20.62 38.52
CA MET A 1 -9.43 19.65 37.52
C MET A 1 -9.83 20.21 36.16
N SER A 2 -8.89 20.39 35.22
CA SER A 2 -9.23 21.05 33.96
C SER A 2 -10.10 20.14 33.09
N GLU A 3 -10.94 20.71 32.22
CA GLU A 3 -11.74 19.96 31.24
C GLU A 3 -10.85 19.05 30.35
N LEU A 4 -9.64 19.51 30.05
CA LEU A 4 -8.62 18.75 29.33
C LEU A 4 -8.14 17.51 30.11
N ASP A 5 -8.01 17.62 31.44
CA ASP A 5 -7.64 16.47 32.29
C ASP A 5 -8.76 15.43 32.32
N GLN A 6 -10.02 15.87 32.32
CA GLN A 6 -11.20 14.99 32.28
C GLN A 6 -11.26 14.21 30.96
N LEU A 7 -11.14 14.90 29.82
CA LEU A 7 -11.13 14.26 28.49
C LEU A 7 -9.95 13.28 28.34
N ARG A 8 -8.79 13.62 28.92
CA ARG A 8 -7.62 12.73 28.90
C ARG A 8 -7.87 11.45 29.71
N GLN A 9 -8.49 11.57 30.88
CA GLN A 9 -8.83 10.41 31.71
C GLN A 9 -9.88 9.53 31.03
N GLU A 10 -10.92 10.13 30.44
CA GLU A 10 -11.95 9.42 29.69
C GLU A 10 -11.36 8.66 28.49
N ALA A 11 -10.45 9.29 27.73
CA ALA A 11 -9.76 8.65 26.61
C ALA A 11 -8.94 7.43 27.06
N GLU A 12 -8.24 7.50 28.20
CA GLU A 12 -7.51 6.34 28.72
C GLU A 12 -8.45 5.25 29.24
N GLN A 13 -9.59 5.63 29.82
CA GLN A 13 -10.61 4.67 30.24
C GLN A 13 -11.20 3.92 29.04
N LEU A 14 -11.55 4.62 27.96
CA LEU A 14 -12.04 4.01 26.71
C LEU A 14 -10.98 3.09 26.07
N LYS A 15 -9.70 3.50 26.06
CA LYS A 15 -8.61 2.63 25.58
C LYS A 15 -8.50 1.35 26.40
N ASN A 16 -8.64 1.43 27.72
CA ASN A 16 -8.61 0.26 28.59
C ASN A 16 -9.82 -0.64 28.35
N GLN A 17 -11.02 -0.08 28.23
CA GLN A 17 -12.23 -0.85 27.89
C GLN A 17 -12.07 -1.60 26.55
N ILE A 18 -11.54 -0.95 25.51
CA ILE A 18 -11.27 -1.59 24.22
C ILE A 18 -10.23 -2.72 24.38
N ARG A 19 -9.19 -2.51 25.19
CA ARG A 19 -8.17 -3.52 25.46
C ARG A 19 -8.78 -4.75 26.14
N ASP A 20 -9.64 -4.54 27.13
CA ASP A 20 -10.25 -5.62 27.89
C ASP A 20 -11.28 -6.38 27.04
N ALA A 21 -12.09 -5.67 26.24
CA ALA A 21 -13.00 -6.29 25.27
C ALA A 21 -12.25 -7.14 24.23
N ARG A 22 -11.13 -6.64 23.70
CA ARG A 22 -10.28 -7.41 22.76
C ARG A 22 -9.71 -8.66 23.41
N LYS A 23 -9.28 -8.59 24.68
CA LYS A 23 -8.79 -9.74 25.43
C LYS A 23 -9.89 -10.76 25.71
N ALA A 24 -11.10 -10.30 26.03
CA ALA A 24 -12.23 -11.18 26.30
C ALA A 24 -12.61 -12.05 25.08
N CYS A 25 -12.39 -11.55 23.86
CA CYS A 25 -12.63 -12.31 22.62
C CYS A 25 -11.39 -13.05 22.10
N ALA A 26 -10.23 -12.97 22.75
CA ALA A 26 -8.98 -13.60 22.29
C ALA A 26 -8.84 -15.03 22.86
N ASP A 27 -9.71 -15.93 22.42
CA ASP A 27 -9.81 -17.33 22.85
C ASP A 27 -8.67 -18.23 22.33
N ALA A 28 -8.23 -17.99 21.09
CA ALA A 28 -7.11 -18.69 20.47
C ALA A 28 -6.29 -17.76 19.55
N THR A 29 -5.13 -18.24 19.12
CA THR A 29 -4.26 -17.54 18.16
C THR A 29 -4.27 -18.24 16.80
N LEU A 30 -4.04 -17.48 15.73
CA LEU A 30 -3.92 -18.05 14.38
C LEU A 30 -2.87 -19.18 14.34
N ALA A 31 -1.76 -19.04 15.04
CA ALA A 31 -0.70 -20.05 15.11
C ALA A 31 -1.18 -21.38 15.75
N GLN A 32 -2.02 -21.33 16.78
CA GLN A 32 -2.60 -22.53 17.39
C GLN A 32 -3.57 -23.22 16.42
N ILE A 33 -4.39 -22.44 15.71
CA ILE A 33 -5.39 -22.96 14.78
C ILE A 33 -4.72 -23.58 13.54
N THR A 34 -3.65 -22.98 13.04
CA THR A 34 -2.95 -23.46 11.83
C THR A 34 -1.84 -24.46 12.12
N ALA A 35 -1.73 -24.99 13.34
CA ALA A 35 -0.64 -25.87 13.76
C ALA A 35 -0.54 -27.17 12.93
N ASN A 36 -1.68 -27.63 12.39
CA ASN A 36 -1.76 -28.85 11.59
C ASN A 36 -1.76 -28.59 10.07
N ILE A 37 -1.51 -27.34 9.64
CA ILE A 37 -1.43 -27.02 8.21
C ILE A 37 -0.01 -27.32 7.73
N ASP A 38 0.09 -28.08 6.65
CA ASP A 38 1.38 -28.38 6.02
C ASP A 38 2.10 -27.08 5.60
N PRO A 39 3.40 -26.95 5.90
CA PRO A 39 4.16 -25.77 5.51
C PRO A 39 4.28 -25.69 3.98
N VAL A 40 4.21 -24.46 3.45
CA VAL A 40 4.33 -24.16 1.99
C VAL A 40 5.68 -24.61 1.39
N GLY A 41 6.65 -24.99 2.23
CA GLY A 41 7.98 -25.40 1.79
C GLY A 41 8.83 -24.21 1.32
N ARG A 42 9.90 -24.51 0.57
CA ARG A 42 10.84 -23.48 0.10
C ARG A 42 10.31 -22.78 -1.15
N ILE A 43 9.93 -21.51 -1.02
CA ILE A 43 9.54 -20.67 -2.16
C ILE A 43 10.79 -20.10 -2.84
N GLN A 44 11.08 -20.54 -4.06
CA GLN A 44 12.20 -20.04 -4.87
C GLN A 44 11.72 -19.08 -5.96
N MET A 45 11.72 -17.79 -5.66
CA MET A 45 11.41 -16.76 -6.65
C MET A 45 12.61 -16.48 -7.56
N ARG A 46 12.35 -16.21 -8.83
CA ARG A 46 13.35 -15.79 -9.83
C ARG A 46 12.82 -14.60 -10.61
N THR A 47 13.65 -13.58 -10.76
CA THR A 47 13.33 -12.39 -11.57
C THR A 47 12.97 -12.80 -13.00
N ARG A 48 11.74 -12.48 -13.43
CA ARG A 48 11.26 -12.77 -14.80
C ARG A 48 11.48 -11.62 -15.75
N ARG A 49 11.41 -10.38 -15.26
CA ARG A 49 11.46 -9.15 -16.05
C ARG A 49 12.23 -8.07 -15.29
N THR A 50 12.86 -7.16 -16.04
CA THR A 50 13.53 -5.97 -15.49
C THR A 50 13.06 -4.77 -16.31
N LEU A 51 12.25 -3.91 -15.70
CA LEU A 51 11.64 -2.74 -16.35
C LEU A 51 12.61 -1.56 -16.27
N ARG A 52 13.35 -1.33 -17.35
CA ARG A 52 14.38 -0.27 -17.41
C ARG A 52 13.79 1.01 -17.97
N GLY A 53 13.93 2.13 -17.26
CA GLY A 53 13.50 3.42 -17.80
C GLY A 53 13.42 4.61 -16.87
N HIS A 54 13.34 4.40 -15.55
CA HIS A 54 13.47 5.49 -14.59
C HIS A 54 14.92 5.93 -14.47
N LEU A 55 15.12 7.24 -14.29
CA LEU A 55 16.43 7.88 -14.18
C LEU A 55 16.79 8.24 -12.73
N ALA A 56 15.85 8.04 -11.80
CA ALA A 56 16.03 8.29 -10.38
C ALA A 56 15.34 7.19 -9.55
N LYS A 57 15.33 7.38 -8.22
CA LYS A 57 14.72 6.44 -7.28
C LYS A 57 13.21 6.36 -7.51
N ILE A 58 12.70 5.13 -7.55
CA ILE A 58 11.27 4.82 -7.59
C ILE A 58 10.74 4.80 -6.16
N TYR A 59 9.64 5.51 -5.89
CA TYR A 59 9.03 5.60 -4.55
C TYR A 59 7.78 4.75 -4.41
N ALA A 60 7.02 4.60 -5.48
CA ALA A 60 5.75 3.88 -5.45
C ALA A 60 5.52 3.12 -6.75
N MET A 61 4.77 2.03 -6.65
CA MET A 61 4.20 1.31 -7.80
C MET A 61 2.83 0.76 -7.45
N HIS A 62 1.99 0.56 -8.46
CA HIS A 62 0.66 -0.04 -8.29
C HIS A 62 0.28 -0.86 -9.53
N TRP A 63 -0.24 -2.06 -9.30
CA TRP A 63 -0.77 -2.91 -10.37
C TRP A 63 -2.17 -2.44 -10.80
N GLY A 64 -2.42 -2.46 -12.10
CA GLY A 64 -3.77 -2.34 -12.63
C GLY A 64 -4.62 -3.55 -12.21
N THR A 65 -5.94 -3.37 -12.22
CA THR A 65 -6.90 -4.45 -11.97
C THR A 65 -6.84 -5.56 -13.03
N ASP A 66 -6.18 -5.30 -14.16
CA ASP A 66 -5.98 -6.24 -15.26
C ASP A 66 -4.79 -7.18 -15.05
N SER A 67 -4.04 -7.06 -13.95
CA SER A 67 -2.82 -7.85 -13.64
C SER A 67 -1.72 -7.77 -14.70
N ARG A 68 -1.84 -6.84 -15.65
CA ARG A 68 -0.93 -6.70 -16.79
C ARG A 68 -0.25 -5.35 -16.75
N LEU A 69 -1.02 -4.29 -16.55
CA LEU A 69 -0.47 -2.95 -16.47
C LEU A 69 0.01 -2.66 -15.06
N LEU A 70 1.10 -1.92 -14.93
CA LEU A 70 1.51 -1.35 -13.66
C LEU A 70 1.99 0.08 -13.87
N VAL A 71 1.76 0.92 -12.88
CA VAL A 71 2.31 2.28 -12.84
C VAL A 71 3.45 2.33 -11.84
N SER A 72 4.50 3.08 -12.16
CA SER A 72 5.57 3.41 -11.21
C SER A 72 5.85 4.91 -11.18
N ALA A 73 6.13 5.42 -9.98
CA ALA A 73 6.42 6.82 -9.71
C ALA A 73 7.86 7.01 -9.23
N SER A 74 8.57 7.95 -9.84
CA SER A 74 9.99 8.19 -9.60
C SER A 74 10.29 9.66 -9.32
N GLN A 75 11.39 9.89 -8.63
CA GLN A 75 11.93 11.22 -8.34
C GLN A 75 12.35 12.00 -9.61
N ASP A 76 12.46 11.31 -10.75
CA ASP A 76 12.75 11.93 -12.05
C ASP A 76 11.58 12.75 -12.60
N GLY A 77 10.48 12.86 -11.84
CA GLY A 77 9.27 13.58 -12.22
C GLY A 77 8.41 12.83 -13.23
N LYS A 78 8.64 11.53 -13.43
CA LYS A 78 7.90 10.70 -14.40
C LYS A 78 7.04 9.66 -13.70
N LEU A 79 5.84 9.50 -14.25
CA LEU A 79 5.02 8.32 -14.06
C LEU A 79 5.12 7.47 -15.32
N ILE A 80 5.50 6.20 -15.18
CA ILE A 80 5.59 5.28 -16.30
C ILE A 80 4.55 4.19 -16.12
N ILE A 81 3.69 4.01 -17.13
CA ILE A 81 2.81 2.85 -17.25
C ILE A 81 3.55 1.78 -18.05
N TRP A 82 3.71 0.60 -17.46
CA TRP A 82 4.36 -0.55 -18.05
C TRP A 82 3.34 -1.63 -18.39
N ASP A 83 3.60 -2.33 -19.49
CA ASP A 83 3.01 -3.63 -19.76
C ASP A 83 3.96 -4.71 -19.23
N SER A 84 3.54 -5.45 -18.21
CA SER A 84 4.39 -6.44 -17.53
C SER A 84 4.75 -7.64 -18.42
N TYR A 85 3.95 -7.94 -19.44
CA TYR A 85 4.16 -9.09 -20.31
C TYR A 85 5.27 -8.80 -21.31
N THR A 86 5.18 -7.63 -21.94
CA THR A 86 6.07 -7.20 -23.02
C THR A 86 7.23 -6.34 -22.55
N THR A 87 7.20 -5.86 -21.30
CA THR A 87 8.13 -4.85 -20.72
C THR A 87 8.13 -3.50 -21.42
N ASN A 88 7.16 -3.27 -22.29
CA ASN A 88 7.04 -2.02 -23.02
C ASN A 88 6.48 -0.91 -22.12
N LYS A 89 6.96 0.31 -22.36
CA LYS A 89 6.37 1.51 -21.79
C LYS A 89 5.15 1.85 -22.62
N VAL A 90 3.96 1.62 -22.06
CA VAL A 90 2.70 1.88 -22.76
C VAL A 90 2.56 3.38 -22.97
N ARG A 91 2.84 4.17 -21.93
CA ARG A 91 2.91 5.64 -21.97
C ARG A 91 3.86 6.19 -20.90
N PRO A 92 4.87 7.00 -21.25
CA PRO A 92 5.53 7.87 -20.28
C PRO A 92 4.67 9.13 -20.10
N THR A 93 3.84 9.17 -19.06
CA THR A 93 3.09 10.40 -18.75
C THR A 93 3.97 11.26 -17.84
N VAL A 94 4.42 12.41 -18.37
CA VAL A 94 5.03 13.46 -17.54
C VAL A 94 3.89 14.19 -16.85
N VAL A 95 3.61 13.86 -15.59
CA VAL A 95 2.75 14.70 -14.76
C VAL A 95 3.67 15.71 -14.09
N LEU A 96 3.72 16.92 -14.66
CA LEU A 96 4.28 18.07 -13.96
C LEU A 96 3.46 18.22 -12.68
N LEU A 97 4.07 18.01 -11.51
CA LEU A 97 3.52 18.38 -10.21
C LEU A 97 3.53 19.92 -10.05
N GLY A 98 3.03 20.63 -11.06
CA GLY A 98 2.83 22.06 -11.07
C GLY A 98 1.35 22.34 -11.28
N ASN A 99 0.66 22.63 -10.18
CA ASN A 99 -0.66 23.27 -10.10
C ASN A 99 -1.57 23.12 -11.33
N ALA A 100 -2.17 21.95 -11.55
CA ALA A 100 -3.37 21.86 -12.38
C ALA A 100 -4.11 20.56 -12.14
N SER A 101 -5.40 20.71 -11.82
CA SER A 101 -6.48 19.73 -11.91
C SER A 101 -6.21 18.60 -12.92
N VAL A 102 -5.86 17.40 -12.45
CA VAL A 102 -5.82 16.20 -13.29
C VAL A 102 -7.22 15.58 -13.31
N LYS A 103 -8.03 16.04 -14.27
CA LYS A 103 -9.31 15.41 -14.63
C LYS A 103 -9.04 14.16 -15.49
N THR A 104 -8.83 13.03 -14.84
CA THR A 104 -9.08 11.69 -15.40
C THR A 104 -9.10 10.70 -14.26
N LYS A 105 -9.77 9.55 -14.45
CA LYS A 105 -9.97 8.46 -13.48
C LYS A 105 -8.68 7.89 -12.83
N GLU A 106 -7.52 8.47 -13.10
CA GLU A 106 -6.19 8.21 -12.58
C GLU A 106 -5.94 8.89 -11.21
N ALA A 107 -6.76 9.88 -10.81
CA ALA A 107 -6.67 10.53 -9.51
C ALA A 107 -6.90 9.58 -8.31
N THR A 108 -7.62 8.47 -8.51
CA THR A 108 -7.86 7.47 -7.46
C THR A 108 -6.57 6.76 -7.02
N ILE A 109 -5.61 6.58 -7.94
CA ILE A 109 -4.33 5.92 -7.63
C ILE A 109 -3.42 6.84 -6.82
N MET A 110 -3.52 8.16 -7.03
CA MET A 110 -2.81 9.16 -6.19
C MET A 110 -3.43 9.27 -4.79
N ALA A 111 -4.75 9.12 -4.65
CA ALA A 111 -5.42 9.17 -3.35
C ALA A 111 -5.06 7.97 -2.45
N ALA A 112 -4.80 6.79 -3.03
CA ALA A 112 -4.44 5.59 -2.28
C ALA A 112 -2.99 5.60 -1.73
N LEU A 113 -2.11 6.46 -2.26
CA LEU A 113 -0.72 6.59 -1.80
C LEU A 113 -0.50 7.70 -0.77
N LEU A 114 -1.54 8.50 -0.47
CA LEU A 114 -1.49 9.65 0.46
C LEU A 114 -2.46 9.51 1.66
N SER A 115 -3.11 8.36 1.82
CA SER A 115 -3.90 7.98 3.00
C SER A 115 -3.12 7.02 3.89
#